data_AF-A0A8X7VIL3-F1
#
_entry.id   AF-A0A8X7VIL3-F1
#
_cell.length_a   1.000
_cell.length_b   1.000
_cell.length_c   1.000
_cell.angle_alpha   90.00
_cell.angle_beta   90.00
_cell.angle_gamma   90.00
#
_symmetry.space_group_name_H-M   'P 1'
#
loop_
_entity.id
_entity.type
_entity.pdbx_description
1 polymer ?
#
loop_
_entity_poly.entity_id
_entity_poly.type
_entity_poly.pdbx_seq_one_letter_code
_entity_poly.pdbx_strand_id
1 'polypeptide(L)'
;MRKICVVQPDEYGVYRDEDGNAHALDGRIINVSKEDIEAILEMTDKSGGKYLSLPQYEGYFLMPGVYCTPPRPPVSDTFSRVHVIELLDIYRAQGWMFEEFYRKIDEIYFSLNNSIGRAVVESRLHS
;
A
#
# COMPACT_ATOMS: atom_id res chain seq x y z
N MET A 1 -11.01 23.96 23.28
CA MET A 1 -11.71 23.50 22.06
C MET A 1 -11.05 22.22 21.60
N ARG A 2 -11.75 21.08 21.60
CA ARG A 2 -11.25 19.84 21.01
C ARG A 2 -11.45 19.95 19.50
N LYS A 3 -10.35 19.93 18.75
CA LYS A 3 -10.36 19.98 17.29
C LYS A 3 -10.77 18.58 16.83
N ILE A 4 -12.02 18.42 16.38
CA ILE A 4 -12.48 17.14 15.83
C ILE A 4 -11.84 17.03 14.44
N CYS A 5 -10.75 16.28 14.35
CA CYS A 5 -10.16 15.91 13.07
C CYS A 5 -11.13 14.89 12.44
N VAL A 6 -11.92 15.33 11.46
CA VAL A 6 -12.71 14.42 10.63
C VAL A 6 -11.72 13.65 9.76
N VAL A 7 -11.31 12.48 10.24
CA VAL A 7 -10.47 11.56 9.48
C VAL A 7 -11.35 11.01 8.36
N GLN A 8 -11.03 11.39 7.12
CA GLN A 8 -11.67 10.82 5.95
C GLN A 8 -11.35 9.31 5.94
N PRO A 9 -12.35 8.43 5.81
CA PRO A 9 -12.07 7.02 5.61
C PRO A 9 -11.31 6.82 4.31
N ASP A 10 -10.48 5.79 4.27
CA ASP A 10 -9.76 5.41 3.06
C ASP A 10 -10.71 4.81 2.00
N GLU A 11 -10.12 4.38 0.88
CA GLU A 11 -10.83 3.73 -0.24
C GLU A 11 -11.69 2.53 0.21
N TYR A 12 -11.36 1.91 1.35
CA TYR A 12 -12.02 0.73 1.89
C TYR A 12 -13.01 1.05 3.02
N GLY A 13 -13.27 2.33 3.30
CA GLY A 13 -14.17 2.73 4.38
C GLY A 13 -13.54 2.56 5.77
N VAL A 14 -12.22 2.46 5.86
CA VAL A 14 -11.49 2.30 7.12
C VAL A 14 -10.83 3.62 7.49
N TYR A 15 -10.98 4.04 8.75
CA TYR A 15 -10.22 5.18 9.27
C TYR A 15 -9.41 4.77 10.49
N ARG A 16 -8.32 5.49 10.75
CA ARG A 16 -7.45 5.27 11.91
C ARG A 16 -7.72 6.31 12.98
N ASP A 17 -7.81 5.88 14.23
CA ASP A 17 -7.91 6.80 15.37
C ASP A 17 -6.52 7.38 15.76
N GLU A 18 -6.50 8.25 16.77
CA GLU A 18 -5.27 8.88 17.28
C GLU A 18 -4.31 7.85 17.90
N ASP A 19 -4.82 6.70 18.33
CA ASP A 19 -4.07 5.59 18.93
C ASP A 19 -3.60 4.57 17.88
N GLY A 20 -3.96 4.76 16.60
CA GLY A 20 -3.59 3.92 15.47
C GLY A 20 -4.50 2.70 15.22
N ASN A 21 -5.62 2.58 15.93
CA ASN A 21 -6.58 1.49 15.73
C ASN A 21 -7.41 1.72 14.46
N ALA A 22 -7.70 0.63 13.75
CA ALA A 22 -8.56 0.66 12.57
C ALA A 22 -10.04 0.59 12.96
N HIS A 23 -10.84 1.49 12.42
CA HIS A 23 -12.29 1.53 12.61
C HIS A 23 -13.03 1.39 11.28
N ALA A 24 -14.12 0.64 11.30
CA ALA A 24 -15.08 0.59 10.19
C ALA A 24 -15.95 1.87 10.17
N LEU A 25 -16.68 2.10 9.07
CA LEU A 25 -17.58 3.25 8.91
C LEU A 25 -18.65 3.37 10.02
N ASP A 26 -19.03 2.26 10.65
CA ASP A 26 -19.98 2.24 11.77
C ASP A 26 -19.32 2.49 13.14
N GLY A 27 -18.01 2.80 13.15
CA GLY A 27 -17.20 3.11 14.33
C GLY A 27 -16.68 1.89 15.08
N ARG A 28 -16.99 0.67 14.64
CA ARG A 28 -16.49 -0.56 15.28
C ARG A 28 -14.99 -0.72 15.04
N ILE A 29 -14.28 -1.16 16.08
CA ILE A 29 -12.86 -1.50 15.99
C ILE A 29 -12.72 -2.77 15.16
N ILE A 30 -11.89 -2.71 14.13
CA ILE A 30 -11.49 -3.88 13.33
C ILE A 30 -10.30 -4.51 14.03
N ASN A 31 -10.53 -5.64 14.69
CA ASN A 31 -9.47 -6.40 15.32
C ASN A 31 -8.99 -7.50 14.38
N VAL A 32 -7.68 -7.57 14.13
CA VAL A 32 -7.07 -8.62 13.31
C VAL A 32 -6.13 -9.41 14.20
N SER A 33 -6.41 -10.70 14.38
CA SER A 33 -5.54 -11.57 15.17
C SER A 33 -4.29 -11.96 14.39
N LYS A 34 -3.29 -12.49 15.10
CA LYS A 34 -2.08 -13.00 14.45
C LYS A 34 -2.41 -14.16 13.52
N GLU A 35 -3.33 -15.02 13.95
CA GLU A 35 -3.82 -16.18 13.21
C GLU A 35 -4.54 -15.76 11.92
N ASP A 36 -5.30 -14.66 11.94
CA ASP A 36 -5.94 -14.11 10.75
C ASP A 36 -4.89 -13.63 9.73
N ILE A 37 -3.82 -12.96 10.20
CA ILE A 37 -2.72 -12.51 9.33
C ILE A 37 -2.00 -13.71 8.71
N GLU A 38 -1.68 -14.73 9.51
CA GLU A 38 -1.03 -15.96 9.04
C GLU A 38 -1.90 -16.70 8.02
N ALA A 39 -3.21 -16.80 8.26
CA ALA A 39 -4.14 -17.43 7.32
C ALA A 39 -4.20 -16.68 5.98
N ILE A 40 -4.20 -15.35 6.00
CA ILE A 40 -4.18 -14.50 4.80
C ILE A 40 -2.89 -14.72 3.99
N LEU A 41 -1.74 -14.74 4.67
CA LEU A 41 -0.44 -14.95 4.03
C LEU A 41 -0.35 -16.35 3.42
N GLU A 42 -0.77 -17.38 4.16
CA GLU A 42 -0.75 -18.76 3.68
C GLU A 42 -1.68 -18.98 2.48
N MET A 43 -2.86 -18.34 2.46
CA MET A 43 -3.76 -18.36 1.30
C MET A 43 -3.14 -17.66 0.08
N THR A 44 -2.38 -16.60 0.28
CA THR A 44 -1.73 -15.84 -0.80
C THR A 44 -0.61 -16.67 -1.44
N ASP A 45 0.19 -17.36 -0.62
CA ASP A 45 1.25 -18.26 -1.09
C ASP A 45 0.71 -19.47 -1.84
N LYS A 46 -0.38 -20.08 -1.36
CA LYS A 46 -1.02 -21.23 -2.02
C LYS A 46 -1.73 -20.87 -3.32
N SER A 47 -2.34 -19.67 -3.39
CA SER A 47 -3.05 -19.21 -4.59
C SER A 47 -2.15 -18.55 -5.64
N GLY A 48 -0.84 -18.41 -5.37
CA GLY A 48 0.11 -17.77 -6.26
C GLY A 48 -0.22 -16.29 -6.53
N GLY A 49 -0.79 -15.59 -5.53
CA GLY A 49 -1.20 -14.20 -5.68
C GLY A 49 -2.48 -13.98 -6.50
N LYS A 50 -3.25 -15.04 -6.80
CA LYS A 50 -4.62 -14.88 -7.32
C LYS A 50 -5.53 -14.42 -6.18
N TYR A 51 -5.71 -13.10 -6.10
CA TYR A 51 -6.66 -12.34 -5.26
C TYR A 51 -7.56 -13.18 -4.34
N LEU A 52 -7.52 -12.83 -3.04
CA LEU A 52 -8.44 -13.25 -1.97
C LEU A 52 -9.88 -12.83 -2.28
N SER A 53 -10.46 -13.42 -3.31
CA SER A 53 -11.88 -13.35 -3.59
C SER A 53 -12.55 -14.33 -2.64
N LEU A 54 -12.93 -13.83 -1.47
CA LEU A 54 -13.86 -14.56 -0.61
C LEU A 54 -15.12 -14.84 -1.44
N PRO A 55 -15.58 -16.09 -1.58
CA PRO A 55 -16.77 -16.42 -2.36
C PRO A 55 -18.02 -15.64 -1.93
N GLN A 56 -18.02 -15.18 -0.68
CA GLN A 56 -19.08 -14.37 -0.06
C GLN A 56 -19.17 -12.95 -0.65
N TYR A 57 -18.14 -12.46 -1.34
CA TYR A 57 -18.08 -11.15 -2.00
C TYR A 57 -18.07 -11.25 -3.54
N GLU A 58 -18.33 -12.43 -4.09
CA GLU A 58 -18.44 -12.66 -5.53
C GLU A 58 -19.64 -11.86 -6.08
N GLY A 59 -19.36 -10.73 -6.75
CA GLY A 59 -20.38 -9.84 -7.34
C GLY A 59 -20.58 -8.47 -6.67
N TYR A 60 -20.00 -8.23 -5.49
CA TYR A 60 -20.11 -6.91 -4.82
C TYR A 60 -19.16 -5.84 -5.39
N PHE A 61 -18.18 -6.24 -6.21
CA PHE A 61 -17.26 -5.32 -6.89
C PHE A 61 -17.81 -4.71 -8.18
N LEU A 62 -19.10 -4.90 -8.49
CA LEU A 62 -19.74 -4.20 -9.61
C LEU A 62 -20.07 -2.76 -9.21
N MET A 63 -19.03 -1.92 -9.20
CA MET A 63 -19.15 -0.47 -9.11
C MET A 63 -19.95 0.04 -10.32
N PRO A 64 -21.13 0.69 -10.15
CA PRO A 64 -21.90 1.18 -11.28
C PRO A 64 -21.13 2.31 -11.97
N GLY A 65 -20.63 2.05 -13.18
CA GLY A 65 -19.86 3.02 -13.97
C GLY A 65 -18.44 2.59 -14.34
N VAL A 66 -17.93 1.51 -13.74
CA VAL A 66 -16.72 0.84 -14.21
C VAL A 66 -17.13 -0.51 -14.75
N TYR A 67 -17.30 -0.60 -16.06
CA TYR A 67 -17.39 -1.90 -16.72
C TYR A 67 -16.07 -2.62 -16.47
N CYS A 68 -16.06 -3.55 -15.54
CA CYS A 68 -15.10 -4.64 -15.54
C CYS A 68 -15.38 -5.45 -16.81
N THR A 69 -14.83 -5.02 -17.94
CA THR A 69 -14.27 -6.01 -18.85
C THR A 69 -13.22 -6.73 -18.01
N PRO A 70 -13.38 -8.04 -17.72
CA PRO A 70 -12.21 -8.84 -17.38
C PRO A 70 -11.17 -8.52 -18.46
N PRO A 71 -9.88 -8.37 -18.15
CA PRO A 71 -8.89 -8.36 -19.22
C PRO A 71 -9.03 -9.72 -19.87
N ARG A 72 -9.78 -9.78 -20.98
CA ARG A 72 -9.68 -10.84 -21.95
C ARG A 72 -8.18 -10.88 -22.20
N PRO A 73 -7.46 -11.96 -21.87
CA PRO A 73 -6.06 -12.04 -22.23
C PRO A 73 -6.03 -11.68 -23.72
N PRO A 74 -5.26 -10.64 -24.12
CA PRO A 74 -5.27 -10.23 -25.51
C PRO A 74 -4.99 -11.49 -26.30
N VAL A 75 -5.95 -11.85 -27.16
CA VAL A 75 -5.77 -12.89 -28.15
C VAL A 75 -4.44 -12.57 -28.81
N SER A 76 -3.54 -13.55 -28.86
CA SER A 76 -2.14 -13.42 -29.24
C SER A 76 -1.96 -12.94 -30.68
N ASP A 77 -2.34 -11.71 -30.96
CA ASP A 77 -2.15 -11.03 -32.22
C ASP A 77 -1.38 -9.76 -31.94
N THR A 78 -0.08 -9.96 -31.73
CA THR A 78 1.01 -8.99 -31.92
C THR A 78 0.73 -7.61 -31.34
N PHE A 79 1.12 -7.40 -30.09
CA PHE A 79 1.27 -6.06 -29.50
C PHE A 79 1.94 -5.12 -30.52
N SER A 80 1.22 -4.08 -30.96
CA SER A 80 1.78 -3.08 -31.87
C SER A 80 3.00 -2.44 -31.21
N ARG A 81 4.07 -2.24 -31.99
CA ARG A 81 5.32 -1.61 -31.52
C ARG A 81 5.07 -0.28 -30.79
N VAL A 82 4.06 0.47 -31.20
CA VAL A 82 3.66 1.74 -30.56
C VAL A 82 3.16 1.51 -29.13
N HIS A 83 2.31 0.51 -28.92
CA HIS A 83 1.76 0.20 -27.60
C HIS A 83 2.83 -0.35 -26.64
N VAL A 84 3.81 -1.09 -27.15
CA VAL A 84 4.97 -1.54 -26.35
C VAL A 84 5.83 -0.35 -25.93
N ILE A 85 6.04 0.63 -26.81
CA ILE A 85 6.80 1.85 -26.50
C ILE A 85 6.07 2.67 -25.43
N GLU A 86 4.76 2.87 -25.57
CA GLU A 86 3.95 3.58 -24.57
C GLU A 86 4.02 2.91 -23.19
N LEU A 87 3.94 1.58 -23.12
CA LEU A 87 4.12 0.84 -21.87
C LEU A 87 5.53 1.04 -21.30
N LEU A 88 6.58 0.97 -22.13
CA LEU A 88 7.96 1.21 -21.70
C LEU A 88 8.16 2.62 -21.13
N ASP A 89 7.51 3.63 -21.69
CA ASP A 89 7.59 5.01 -21.19
C ASP A 89 6.88 5.18 -19.84
N ILE A 90 5.75 4.50 -19.64
CA ILE A 90 5.05 4.44 -18.35
C ILE A 90 5.93 3.77 -17.29
N TYR A 91 6.52 2.61 -17.60
CA TYR A 91 7.41 1.89 -16.69
C TYR A 91 8.67 2.70 -16.37
N ARG A 92 9.23 3.42 -17.36
CA ARG A 92 10.36 4.33 -17.15
C ARG A 92 9.97 5.46 -16.22
N ALA A 93 8.82 6.12 -16.43
CA ALA A 93 8.35 7.19 -15.56
C ALA A 93 8.12 6.73 -14.12
N GLN A 94 7.55 5.53 -13.94
CA GLN A 94 7.38 4.92 -12.61
C GLN A 94 8.72 4.65 -11.92
N GLY A 95 9.71 4.11 -12.64
CA GLY A 95 11.04 3.87 -12.09
C GLY A 95 11.68 5.15 -11.52
N TRP A 96 11.52 6.28 -12.22
CA TRP A 96 12.06 7.57 -11.76
C TRP A 96 11.34 8.09 -10.51
N MET A 97 10.03 7.86 -10.38
CA MET A 97 9.31 8.20 -9.15
C MET A 97 9.78 7.37 -7.96
N PHE A 98 10.04 6.07 -8.15
CA PHE A 98 10.54 5.21 -7.09
C PHE A 98 11.97 5.58 -6.67
N GLU A 99 12.88 5.81 -7.63
CA GLU A 99 14.25 6.24 -7.35
C GLU A 99 14.30 7.55 -6.55
N GLU A 100 13.46 8.53 -6.90
CA GLU A 100 13.34 9.79 -6.15
C GLU A 100 12.87 9.55 -4.70
N PHE A 101 11.89 8.67 -4.53
CA PHE A 101 11.37 8.30 -3.22
C PHE A 101 12.42 7.58 -2.36
N TYR A 102 13.14 6.61 -2.92
CA TYR A 102 14.22 5.91 -2.23
C TYR A 102 15.37 6.84 -1.87
N ARG A 103 15.77 7.75 -2.77
CA ARG A 103 16.79 8.76 -2.47
C ARG A 103 16.39 9.64 -1.28
N LYS A 104 15.12 10.03 -1.20
CA LYS A 104 14.61 10.84 -0.10
C LYS A 104 14.62 10.07 1.24
N ILE A 105 14.30 8.78 1.21
CA ILE A 105 14.40 7.91 2.40
C ILE A 105 15.86 7.77 2.84
N ASP A 106 16.78 7.52 1.91
CA ASP A 106 18.20 7.38 2.20
C ASP A 106 18.80 8.64 2.81
N GLU A 107 18.41 9.83 2.32
CA GLU A 107 18.84 11.11 2.87
C GLU A 107 18.36 11.29 4.33
N ILE A 108 17.09 10.95 4.61
CA ILE A 108 16.53 10.98 5.96
C ILE A 108 17.27 10.00 6.88
N TYR A 109 17.50 8.78 6.40
CA TYR A 109 18.18 7.74 7.16
C TYR A 109 19.63 8.12 7.47
N PHE A 110 20.36 8.67 6.50
CA PHE A 110 21.73 9.16 6.68
C PHE A 110 21.79 10.32 7.69
N SER A 111 20.88 11.29 7.59
CA SER A 111 20.79 12.43 8.50
C SER A 111 20.49 11.99 9.94
N LEU A 112 19.54 11.07 10.10
CA LEU A 112 19.16 10.52 11.40
C LEU A 112 20.32 9.74 12.04
N ASN A 113 20.97 8.88 11.28
CA ASN A 113 22.06 8.05 11.78
C ASN A 113 23.28 8.90 12.22
N ASN A 114 23.60 9.97 11.48
CA ASN A 114 24.65 10.91 11.87
C ASN A 114 24.29 11.70 13.13
N SER A 115 23.02 12.10 13.26
CA SER A 115 22.52 12.82 14.43
C SER A 115 22.57 11.94 15.69
N ILE A 116 22.17 10.68 15.57
CA ILE A 116 22.24 9.68 16.65
C ILE A 116 23.70 9.39 17.01
N GLY A 117 24.57 9.18 16.02
CA GLY A 117 26.00 8.94 16.25
C GLY A 117 26.67 10.09 17.01
N ARG A 118 26.35 11.34 16.66
CA ARG A 118 26.83 12.52 17.39
C ARG A 118 26.30 12.59 18.82
N ALA A 119 25.00 12.39 19.03
CA ALA A 119 24.41 12.44 20.36
C ALA A 119 25.01 11.37 21.30
N VAL A 120 25.30 10.18 20.77
CA VAL A 120 25.95 9.08 21.53
C VAL A 120 27.40 9.44 21.90
N VAL A 121 28.15 10.10 21.02
CA VAL A 121 29.52 10.54 21.30
C VAL A 121 29.55 11.68 22.32
N GLU A 122 28.66 12.67 22.18
CA GLU A 122 28.54 13.80 23.11
C GLU A 122 28.13 13.36 24.53
N SER A 123 27.27 12.33 24.63
CA SER A 123 26.85 11.74 25.91
C SER A 123 27.97 10.96 26.63
N ARG A 124 28.95 10.42 25.88
CA ARG A 124 30.12 9.72 26.46
C ARG A 124 31.24 10.64 26.92
N LEU A 125 31.28 11.88 26.44
CA LEU A 125 32.27 12.88 26.86
C LEU A 125 31.87 13.62 28.14
N HIS A 126 30.60 13.54 28.55
CA HIS A 126 30.05 14.21 29.74
C HIS A 126 29.71 13.24 30.89
N SER A 127 30.16 11.98 30.81
CA SER A 127 30.09 10.97 31.89
C SER A 127 31.49 10.63 32.39
#